data_AF-A0A671YU10-F1
#
_entry.id   AF-A0A671YU10-F1
#
_cell.length_a   1.000
_cell.length_b   1.000
_cell.length_c   1.000
_cell.angle_alpha   90.00
_cell.angle_beta   90.00
_cell.angle_gamma   90.00
#
_symmetry.space_group_name_H-M   'P 1'
#
loop_
_entity.id
_entity.type
_entity.pdbx_description
1 polymer ?
#
loop_
_entity_poly.entity_id
_entity_poly.type
_entity_poly.pdbx_seq_one_letter_code
_entity_poly.pdbx_strand_id
1 'polypeptide(L)'
;MADPTEPAPGLSSVEDEKTERINDAELALKGINMLLNNGFKESDELFRTYRNHSPLMSFGASFVSFLNAMMTFEEEKMQMAFEDLKATERLCESENTGVIETIKNKIKRSMDSQRSGVAAVDRLQRQIIIADCQVYLAVLSFIKQELSSYIKGGWILRKAWKMYNKCYSDITHLQEGSRRRASEQQATASQSLMDGVSQEALDRLKGSVSFGYGLFHLCISMVPPHLLKIVNLLGFPGDRLQGLSALTYASESKDMKAPLATLALLWYHTVVQPFFALDGTDTQAGLTEAKSILQQREATYPNSSLFMFFKGRVQRLECQISSALTSFRDALDLASDQREIQHVCLYEIGWCSMIELNYREAYKAFERLKTESRWSQCYYAYLTGVCQGATGDLEGAVSVFKDVQRLFKRKNNQIELFSMKRAEKLRTTSLSKELCILSVIEILYLWKALANCSTTKLQTMTQVLQGIDDVSCAGLKNLLLGAINKCLHNTKDAIQYFHLAARDEVGRLSNSYVQPYSCYELGCVLLNSPEASWKGRMLMLQAKEDYAGYDFENRLHVRIHSALASMRAEVQP
;
A
#
# COMPACT_ATOMS: atom_id res chain seq x y z
N MET A 1 26.88 86.41 -15.21
CA MET A 1 25.82 86.73 -16.20
C MET A 1 24.63 85.84 -15.89
N ALA A 2 23.48 86.48 -15.63
CA ALA A 2 22.16 85.89 -15.36
C ALA A 2 21.62 85.17 -16.63
N ASP A 3 21.18 83.90 -16.58
CA ASP A 3 19.81 83.34 -16.30
C ASP A 3 19.18 82.83 -17.65
N PRO A 4 18.09 82.01 -17.78
CA PRO A 4 17.32 81.15 -16.84
C PRO A 4 16.86 79.74 -17.37
N THR A 5 16.29 78.92 -16.45
CA THR A 5 15.12 77.97 -16.54
C THR A 5 15.07 76.67 -17.41
N GLU A 6 14.86 75.55 -16.68
CA GLU A 6 14.11 74.26 -16.87
C GLU A 6 13.22 73.98 -18.13
N PRO A 7 12.83 72.70 -18.45
CA PRO A 7 12.52 71.59 -17.53
C PRO A 7 12.96 70.15 -17.92
N ALA A 8 12.95 69.24 -16.92
CA ALA A 8 12.90 67.78 -17.12
C ALA A 8 11.47 67.34 -17.51
N PRO A 9 11.26 66.26 -18.31
CA PRO A 9 11.15 64.91 -17.72
C PRO A 9 11.52 63.74 -18.66
N GLY A 10 11.72 62.54 -18.09
CA GLY A 10 11.59 61.28 -18.85
C GLY A 10 12.51 60.14 -18.43
N LEU A 11 12.21 59.48 -17.29
CA LEU A 11 12.63 58.10 -17.09
C LEU A 11 11.90 57.23 -18.13
N SER A 12 12.62 56.65 -19.08
CA SER A 12 12.14 55.52 -19.88
C SER A 12 12.51 54.21 -19.19
N SER A 13 11.68 53.80 -18.23
CA SER A 13 11.61 52.43 -17.73
C SER A 13 10.80 51.59 -18.73
N VAL A 14 11.46 50.77 -19.54
CA VAL A 14 10.85 49.59 -20.17
C VAL A 14 11.89 48.48 -20.19
N GLU A 15 12.20 47.96 -19.01
CA GLU A 15 12.56 46.54 -18.88
C GLU A 15 11.23 45.77 -18.88
N ASP A 16 10.76 45.42 -20.08
CA ASP A 16 9.76 44.36 -20.24
C ASP A 16 10.45 43.03 -19.90
N GLU A 17 10.63 42.75 -18.61
CA GLU A 17 10.82 41.38 -18.14
C GLU A 17 9.55 40.60 -18.51
N LYS A 18 9.65 39.79 -19.57
CA LYS A 18 8.72 38.69 -19.81
C LYS A 18 8.74 37.79 -18.57
N THR A 19 7.87 38.05 -17.61
CA THR A 19 7.61 37.14 -16.50
C THR A 19 7.06 35.86 -17.12
N GLU A 20 7.91 34.84 -17.27
CA GLU A 20 7.49 33.50 -17.66
C GLU A 20 6.33 33.09 -16.75
N ARG A 21 5.12 32.94 -17.30
CA ARG A 21 3.96 32.49 -16.52
C ARG A 21 4.24 31.06 -16.08
N ILE A 22 4.54 30.88 -14.81
CA ILE A 22 4.77 29.59 -14.19
C ILE A 22 3.50 28.74 -14.33
N ASN A 23 3.63 27.55 -14.91
CA ASN A 23 2.53 26.58 -14.99
C ASN A 23 2.59 25.67 -13.76
N ASP A 24 1.81 26.00 -12.73
CA ASP A 24 1.79 25.26 -11.46
C ASP A 24 1.54 23.77 -11.62
N ALA A 25 0.70 23.36 -12.58
CA ALA A 25 0.39 21.95 -12.78
C ALA A 25 1.61 21.17 -13.28
N GLU A 26 2.35 21.74 -14.22
CA GLU A 26 3.58 21.17 -14.75
C GLU A 26 4.69 21.18 -13.70
N LEU A 27 4.81 22.27 -12.95
CA LEU A 27 5.79 22.40 -11.88
C LEU A 27 5.52 21.42 -10.73
N ALA A 28 4.27 21.24 -10.32
CA ALA A 28 3.89 20.26 -9.32
C ALA A 28 4.13 18.82 -9.80
N LEU A 29 3.81 18.51 -11.05
CA LEU A 29 4.12 17.20 -11.65
C LEU A 29 5.64 16.97 -11.71
N LYS A 30 6.43 17.98 -12.06
CA LYS A 30 7.89 17.91 -12.04
C LYS A 30 8.42 17.60 -10.64
N GLY A 31 7.89 18.27 -9.60
CA GLY A 31 8.24 18.01 -8.21
C GLY A 31 7.99 16.55 -7.81
N ILE A 32 6.81 16.00 -8.10
CA ILE A 32 6.52 14.58 -7.80
C ILE A 32 7.41 13.62 -8.61
N ASN A 33 7.71 13.93 -9.87
CA ASN A 33 8.64 13.10 -10.65
C ASN A 33 10.07 13.13 -10.09
N MET A 34 10.53 14.27 -9.56
CA MET A 34 11.81 14.36 -8.84
C MET A 34 11.79 13.43 -7.62
N LEU A 35 10.73 13.53 -6.79
CA LEU A 35 10.55 12.67 -5.62
C LEU A 35 10.68 11.18 -5.97
N LEU A 36 10.00 10.74 -7.03
CA LEU A 36 10.02 9.32 -7.43
C LEU A 36 11.31 8.89 -8.11
N ASN A 37 12.09 9.80 -8.66
CA ASN A 37 13.43 9.55 -9.23
C ASN A 37 14.55 9.78 -8.21
N ASN A 38 14.28 9.52 -6.93
CA ASN A 38 15.21 9.66 -5.81
C ASN A 38 15.64 11.10 -5.46
N GLY A 39 15.08 12.12 -6.11
CA GLY A 39 15.34 13.54 -5.87
C GLY A 39 14.44 14.12 -4.78
N PHE A 40 14.53 13.56 -3.57
CA PHE A 40 13.66 13.95 -2.45
C PHE A 40 13.94 15.37 -1.95
N LYS A 41 15.22 15.76 -1.87
CA LYS A 41 15.64 17.08 -1.40
C LYS A 41 15.25 18.16 -2.41
N GLU A 42 15.46 17.88 -3.68
CA GLU A 42 15.14 18.72 -4.82
C GLU A 42 13.62 18.92 -4.94
N SER A 43 12.84 17.85 -4.74
CA SER A 43 11.38 17.93 -4.68
C SER A 43 10.91 18.80 -3.49
N ASP A 44 11.46 18.59 -2.30
CA ASP A 44 11.10 19.37 -1.10
C ASP A 44 11.45 20.85 -1.28
N GLU A 45 12.64 21.16 -1.80
CA GLU A 45 13.08 22.53 -2.09
C GLU A 45 12.18 23.22 -3.12
N LEU A 46 11.83 22.53 -4.21
CA LEU A 46 10.90 23.04 -5.22
C LEU A 46 9.55 23.39 -4.58
N PHE A 47 8.95 22.47 -3.82
CA PHE A 47 7.64 22.71 -3.23
C PHE A 47 7.69 23.78 -2.13
N ARG A 48 8.77 23.88 -1.34
CA ARG A 48 8.94 24.96 -0.36
C ARG A 48 9.05 26.32 -1.02
N THR A 49 9.84 26.43 -2.08
CA THR A 49 10.06 27.68 -2.82
C THR A 49 8.73 28.25 -3.34
N TYR A 50 7.87 27.39 -3.87
CA TYR A 50 6.59 27.81 -4.47
C TYR A 50 5.38 27.59 -3.55
N ARG A 51 5.57 27.25 -2.26
CA ARG A 51 4.49 26.91 -1.31
C ARG A 51 3.40 27.98 -1.24
N ASN A 52 3.78 29.25 -1.34
CA ASN A 52 2.89 30.41 -1.25
C ASN A 52 2.45 30.95 -2.63
N HIS A 53 2.86 30.31 -3.73
CA HIS A 53 2.54 30.76 -5.09
C HIS A 53 1.09 30.43 -5.46
N SER A 54 0.61 29.24 -5.11
CA SER A 54 -0.78 28.83 -5.38
C SER A 54 -1.26 27.70 -4.47
N PRO A 55 -2.59 27.44 -4.40
CA PRO A 55 -3.12 26.32 -3.62
C PRO A 55 -2.55 24.96 -4.04
N LEU A 56 -2.24 24.76 -5.32
CA LEU A 56 -1.69 23.50 -5.81
C LEU A 56 -0.25 23.29 -5.32
N MET A 57 0.58 24.33 -5.35
CA MET A 57 1.95 24.26 -4.84
C MET A 57 1.98 24.16 -3.31
N SER A 58 1.07 24.85 -2.61
CA SER A 58 0.84 24.69 -1.17
C SER A 58 0.50 23.23 -0.83
N PHE A 59 -0.41 22.63 -1.60
CA PHE A 59 -0.78 21.23 -1.45
C PHE A 59 0.40 20.29 -1.69
N GLY A 60 1.20 20.49 -2.74
CA GLY A 60 2.37 19.66 -3.00
C GLY A 60 3.38 19.68 -1.86
N ALA A 61 3.65 20.85 -1.28
CA ALA A 61 4.49 20.96 -0.10
C ALA A 61 3.89 20.24 1.13
N SER A 62 2.60 20.43 1.40
CA SER A 62 1.90 19.74 2.49
C SER A 62 1.84 18.22 2.29
N PHE A 63 1.78 17.75 1.04
CA PHE A 63 1.85 16.33 0.68
C PHE A 63 3.23 15.73 0.95
N VAL A 64 4.32 16.44 0.63
CA VAL A 64 5.69 16.01 0.98
C VAL A 64 5.87 15.93 2.50
N SER A 65 5.40 16.93 3.25
CA SER A 65 5.38 16.89 4.73
C SER A 65 4.62 15.67 5.24
N PHE A 66 3.44 15.38 4.67
CA PHE A 66 2.64 14.21 5.00
C PHE A 66 3.36 12.89 4.71
N LEU A 67 3.97 12.72 3.53
CA LEU A 67 4.71 11.50 3.20
C LEU A 67 5.87 11.27 4.18
N ASN A 68 6.65 12.32 4.48
CA ASN A 68 7.75 12.24 5.43
C ASN A 68 7.26 11.82 6.83
N ALA A 69 6.14 12.39 7.30
CA ALA A 69 5.52 12.01 8.56
C ALA A 69 5.05 10.54 8.58
N MET A 70 4.41 10.08 7.51
CA MET A 70 3.92 8.70 7.39
C MET A 70 5.05 7.67 7.38
N MET A 71 6.15 7.99 6.72
CA MET A 71 7.31 7.10 6.59
C MET A 71 8.09 7.02 7.91
N THR A 72 8.38 8.15 8.54
CA THR A 72 9.25 8.24 9.72
C THR A 72 8.55 7.92 11.05
N PHE A 73 7.23 8.13 11.12
CA PHE A 73 6.44 7.94 12.33
C PHE A 73 6.97 8.77 13.53
N GLU A 74 7.47 9.98 13.24
CA GLU A 74 7.90 10.97 14.22
C GLU A 74 6.72 11.87 14.60
N GLU A 75 6.42 11.99 15.90
CA GLU A 75 5.28 12.79 16.39
C GLU A 75 5.38 14.25 15.95
N GLU A 76 6.58 14.83 15.98
CA GLU A 76 6.87 16.19 15.52
C GLU A 76 6.55 16.36 14.02
N LYS A 77 6.96 15.41 13.18
CA LYS A 77 6.66 15.43 11.74
C LYS A 77 5.18 15.22 11.46
N MET A 78 4.52 14.34 12.22
CA MET A 78 3.07 14.15 12.13
C MET A 78 2.29 15.42 12.50
N GLN A 79 2.74 16.14 13.52
CA GLN A 79 2.15 17.41 13.92
C GLN A 79 2.39 18.51 12.89
N MET A 80 3.61 18.62 12.34
CA MET A 80 3.93 19.54 11.25
C MET A 80 3.08 19.28 10.01
N ALA A 81 2.98 18.02 9.58
CA ALA A 81 2.12 17.63 8.46
C ALA A 81 0.65 17.98 8.70
N PHE A 82 0.15 17.79 9.92
CA PHE A 82 -1.21 18.17 10.30
C PHE A 82 -1.44 19.68 10.14
N GLU A 83 -0.51 20.50 10.62
CA GLU A 83 -0.58 21.97 10.54
C GLU A 83 -0.50 22.46 9.10
N ASP A 84 0.41 21.89 8.32
CA ASP A 84 0.58 22.18 6.89
C ASP A 84 -0.69 21.89 6.10
N LEU A 85 -1.30 20.71 6.30
CA LEU A 85 -2.56 20.33 5.64
C LEU A 85 -3.71 21.27 6.04
N LYS A 86 -3.76 21.69 7.30
CA LYS A 86 -4.77 22.65 7.78
C LYS A 86 -4.57 24.05 7.21
N ALA A 87 -3.33 24.49 7.02
CA ALA A 87 -3.03 25.75 6.36
C ALA A 87 -3.47 25.73 4.89
N THR A 88 -3.17 24.64 4.16
CA THR A 88 -3.63 24.46 2.78
C THR A 88 -5.16 24.40 2.67
N GLU A 89 -5.86 23.72 3.59
CA GLU A 89 -7.33 23.70 3.62
C GLU A 89 -7.91 25.13 3.75
N ARG A 90 -7.39 25.93 4.69
CA ARG A 90 -7.82 27.33 4.88
C ARG A 90 -7.55 28.20 3.66
N LEU A 91 -6.41 28.02 3.00
CA LEU A 91 -6.08 28.72 1.76
C LEU A 91 -7.12 28.43 0.67
N CYS A 92 -7.56 27.18 0.52
CA CYS A 92 -8.61 26.80 -0.41
C CYS A 92 -10.01 27.32 0.00
N GLU A 93 -10.31 27.46 1.29
CA GLU A 93 -11.61 27.93 1.80
C GLU A 93 -11.78 29.47 1.76
N SER A 94 -10.72 30.24 2.01
CA SER A 94 -10.77 31.70 2.17
C SER A 94 -11.30 32.46 0.93
N GLU A 95 -11.07 31.94 -0.28
CA GLU A 95 -11.61 32.53 -1.51
C GLU A 95 -13.04 32.06 -1.87
N ASN A 96 -13.52 30.98 -1.26
CA ASN A 96 -14.93 30.56 -1.41
C ASN A 96 -15.90 31.50 -0.65
N THR A 97 -15.40 32.27 0.32
CA THR A 97 -16.24 33.14 1.15
C THR A 97 -16.53 34.50 0.49
N GLY A 98 -15.63 35.00 -0.37
CA GLY A 98 -15.82 36.25 -1.13
C GLY A 98 -16.89 36.20 -2.23
N VAL A 99 -17.42 35.01 -2.54
CA VAL A 99 -18.42 34.81 -3.59
C VAL A 99 -19.85 35.08 -3.09
N ILE A 100 -20.08 35.17 -1.77
CA ILE A 100 -21.40 35.53 -1.22
C ILE A 100 -21.69 37.04 -1.34
N GLU A 101 -20.67 37.90 -1.42
CA GLU A 101 -20.87 39.35 -1.63
C GLU A 101 -21.10 39.75 -3.10
N THR A 102 -20.75 38.90 -4.07
CA THR A 102 -20.76 39.27 -5.49
C THR A 102 -22.10 38.97 -6.19
N ILE A 103 -23.03 38.27 -5.53
CA ILE A 103 -24.39 38.03 -6.08
C ILE A 103 -25.22 39.32 -6.18
N LYS A 104 -24.77 40.44 -5.59
CA LYS A 104 -25.52 41.70 -5.58
C LYS A 104 -25.28 42.64 -6.77
N ASN A 105 -24.32 42.39 -7.67
CA ASN A 105 -24.03 43.31 -8.78
C ASN A 105 -24.05 42.67 -10.19
N LYS A 106 -25.25 42.63 -10.76
CA LYS A 106 -25.65 42.90 -12.17
C LYS A 106 -24.80 42.34 -13.34
N ILE A 107 -25.48 41.51 -14.14
CA ILE A 107 -25.93 41.83 -15.53
C ILE A 107 -24.98 42.78 -16.31
N LYS A 108 -23.93 42.24 -16.94
CA LYS A 108 -23.36 42.82 -18.17
C LYS A 108 -22.66 41.75 -19.03
N ARG A 109 -23.46 41.04 -19.85
CA ARG A 109 -22.99 40.13 -20.90
C ARG A 109 -22.08 40.84 -21.91
N SER A 110 -20.83 40.39 -22.05
CA SER A 110 -20.28 39.72 -23.24
C SER A 110 -18.75 39.52 -23.20
N MET A 111 -18.08 39.76 -22.06
CA MET A 111 -16.69 39.35 -21.79
C MET A 111 -16.58 38.31 -20.64
N ASP A 112 -17.71 37.81 -20.12
CA ASP A 112 -17.78 37.03 -18.86
C ASP A 112 -17.66 35.51 -19.02
N SER A 113 -17.78 34.95 -20.22
CA SER A 113 -17.72 33.49 -20.42
C SER A 113 -16.33 32.93 -20.11
N GLN A 114 -15.26 33.62 -20.50
CA GLN A 114 -13.87 33.19 -20.27
C GLN A 114 -13.46 33.26 -18.79
N ARG A 115 -13.88 34.32 -18.06
CA ARG A 115 -13.69 34.43 -16.60
C ARG A 115 -14.50 33.37 -15.83
N SER A 116 -15.70 33.02 -16.29
CA SER A 116 -16.54 32.01 -15.63
C SER A 116 -15.94 30.61 -15.70
N GLY A 117 -15.27 30.26 -16.81
CA GLY A 117 -14.66 28.95 -17.00
C GLY A 117 -13.40 28.75 -16.15
N VAL A 118 -12.49 29.73 -16.16
CA VAL A 118 -11.28 29.70 -15.32
C VAL A 118 -11.64 29.64 -13.83
N ALA A 119 -12.65 30.42 -13.40
CA ALA A 119 -13.14 30.37 -12.02
C ALA A 119 -13.77 29.00 -11.65
N ALA A 120 -14.44 28.34 -12.60
CA ALA A 120 -14.99 27.00 -12.38
C ALA A 120 -13.90 25.94 -12.22
N VAL A 121 -12.85 25.99 -13.05
CA VAL A 121 -11.68 25.10 -12.96
C VAL A 121 -10.94 25.31 -11.64
N ASP A 122 -10.68 26.55 -11.26
CA ASP A 122 -10.01 26.86 -9.99
C ASP A 122 -10.84 26.38 -8.78
N ARG A 123 -12.15 26.63 -8.78
CA ARG A 123 -13.06 26.14 -7.74
C ARG A 123 -13.03 24.62 -7.59
N LEU A 124 -13.06 23.88 -8.72
CA LEU A 124 -12.97 22.42 -8.71
C LEU A 124 -11.61 21.94 -8.19
N GLN A 125 -10.51 22.59 -8.60
CA GLN A 125 -9.18 22.29 -8.10
C GLN A 125 -9.09 22.45 -6.57
N ARG A 126 -9.57 23.56 -6.03
CA ARG A 126 -9.61 23.83 -4.59
C ARG A 126 -10.45 22.79 -3.85
N GLN A 127 -11.60 22.39 -4.39
CA GLN A 127 -12.44 21.34 -3.79
C GLN A 127 -11.74 19.98 -3.77
N ILE A 128 -11.02 19.61 -4.83
CA ILE A 128 -10.22 18.38 -4.86
C ILE A 128 -9.12 18.45 -3.81
N ILE A 129 -8.37 19.56 -3.73
CA ILE A 129 -7.30 19.76 -2.74
C ILE A 129 -7.84 19.67 -1.30
N ILE A 130 -9.00 20.27 -1.01
CA ILE A 130 -9.63 20.14 0.31
C ILE A 130 -9.96 18.67 0.60
N ALA A 131 -10.52 17.94 -0.37
CA ALA A 131 -10.82 16.52 -0.22
C ALA A 131 -9.55 15.70 0.07
N ASP A 132 -8.45 15.97 -0.65
CA ASP A 132 -7.14 15.35 -0.41
C ASP A 132 -6.64 15.63 1.01
N CYS A 133 -6.69 16.90 1.44
CA CYS A 133 -6.29 17.29 2.80
C CYS A 133 -7.12 16.56 3.86
N GLN A 134 -8.44 16.43 3.66
CA GLN A 134 -9.29 15.66 4.57
C GLN A 134 -8.86 14.18 4.66
N VAL A 135 -8.53 13.54 3.53
CA VAL A 135 -8.04 12.16 3.54
C VAL A 135 -6.77 12.03 4.37
N TYR A 136 -5.78 12.88 4.11
CA TYR A 136 -4.50 12.81 4.81
C TYR A 136 -4.63 13.12 6.31
N LEU A 137 -5.48 14.08 6.68
CA LEU A 137 -5.82 14.35 8.08
C LEU A 137 -6.54 13.18 8.76
N ALA A 138 -7.40 12.45 8.04
CA ALA A 138 -8.03 11.24 8.56
C ALA A 138 -7.00 10.12 8.78
N VAL A 139 -6.06 9.93 7.84
CA VAL A 139 -4.96 8.96 7.97
C VAL A 139 -4.09 9.29 9.20
N LEU A 140 -3.68 10.55 9.38
CA LEU A 140 -2.94 10.99 10.57
C LEU A 140 -3.73 10.76 11.87
N SER A 141 -5.05 10.88 11.82
CA SER A 141 -5.91 10.59 12.99
C SER A 141 -5.95 9.10 13.33
N PHE A 142 -6.03 8.22 12.32
CA PHE A 142 -6.04 6.77 12.54
C PHE A 142 -4.73 6.24 13.12
N ILE A 143 -3.61 6.87 12.79
CA ILE A 143 -2.30 6.53 13.33
C ILE A 143 -2.24 6.67 14.86
N LYS A 144 -3.00 7.60 15.45
CA LYS A 144 -3.04 7.79 16.91
C LYS A 144 -3.64 6.58 17.66
N GLN A 145 -4.32 5.68 16.95
CA GLN A 145 -4.87 4.41 17.47
C GLN A 145 -5.85 4.53 18.65
N GLU A 146 -6.43 5.71 18.86
CA GLU A 146 -7.48 5.95 19.88
C GLU A 146 -8.88 5.75 19.28
N LEU A 147 -9.83 5.23 20.07
CA LEU A 147 -11.20 4.98 19.62
C LEU A 147 -11.91 6.26 19.13
N SER A 148 -11.74 7.36 19.86
CA SER A 148 -12.24 8.70 19.49
C SER A 148 -11.65 9.17 18.16
N SER A 149 -10.37 8.90 17.93
CA SER A 149 -9.65 9.24 16.71
C SER A 149 -10.12 8.41 15.51
N TYR A 150 -10.51 7.15 15.69
CA TYR A 150 -11.14 6.34 14.63
C TYR A 150 -12.51 6.89 14.21
N ILE A 151 -13.35 7.29 15.16
CA ILE A 151 -14.67 7.88 14.86
C ILE A 151 -14.50 9.20 14.09
N LYS A 152 -13.62 10.07 14.60
CA LYS A 152 -13.30 11.36 13.97
C LYS A 152 -12.75 11.16 12.55
N GLY A 153 -11.77 10.26 12.40
CA GLY A 153 -11.18 9.95 11.09
C GLY A 153 -12.21 9.39 10.10
N GLY A 154 -13.10 8.48 10.54
CA GLY A 154 -14.18 7.95 9.70
C GLY A 154 -15.16 9.02 9.23
N TRP A 155 -15.48 10.00 10.08
CA TRP A 155 -16.33 11.13 9.70
C TRP A 155 -15.64 12.12 8.76
N ILE A 156 -14.33 12.35 8.91
CA ILE A 156 -13.54 13.17 7.99
C ILE A 156 -13.47 12.48 6.61
N LEU A 157 -13.23 11.17 6.56
CA LEU A 157 -13.27 10.41 5.31
C LEU A 157 -14.63 10.51 4.62
N ARG A 158 -15.73 10.56 5.40
CA ARG A 158 -17.07 10.79 4.85
C ARG A 158 -17.21 12.10 4.10
N LYS A 159 -16.67 13.17 4.68
CA LYS A 159 -16.67 14.48 4.05
C LYS A 159 -15.85 14.44 2.77
N ALA A 160 -14.65 13.87 2.81
CA ALA A 160 -13.75 13.74 1.66
C ALA A 160 -14.41 12.98 0.50
N TRP A 161 -15.01 11.81 0.77
CA TRP A 161 -15.71 11.03 -0.26
C TRP A 161 -16.80 11.84 -0.96
N LYS A 162 -17.67 12.52 -0.19
CA LYS A 162 -18.77 13.31 -0.79
C LYS A 162 -18.23 14.39 -1.73
N MET A 163 -17.10 15.00 -1.37
CA MET A 163 -16.44 16.00 -2.20
C MET A 163 -15.86 15.40 -3.48
N TYR A 164 -15.13 14.26 -3.39
CA TYR A 164 -14.63 13.56 -4.57
C TYR A 164 -15.76 13.14 -5.50
N ASN A 165 -16.80 12.49 -4.98
CA ASN A 165 -17.93 12.00 -5.78
C ASN A 165 -18.63 13.16 -6.52
N LYS A 166 -18.84 14.29 -5.84
CA LYS A 166 -19.39 15.49 -6.45
C LYS A 166 -18.47 16.05 -7.54
N CYS A 167 -17.19 16.29 -7.23
CA CYS A 167 -16.24 16.84 -8.21
C CYS A 167 -16.09 15.92 -9.43
N TYR A 168 -16.05 14.60 -9.21
CA TYR A 168 -15.95 13.60 -10.27
C TYR A 168 -17.17 13.67 -11.21
N SER A 169 -18.39 13.75 -10.65
CA SER A 169 -19.62 13.92 -11.43
C SER A 169 -19.66 15.27 -12.16
N ASP A 170 -19.37 16.38 -11.48
CA ASP A 170 -19.38 17.73 -12.04
C ASP A 170 -18.40 17.84 -13.23
N ILE A 171 -17.17 17.34 -13.08
CA ILE A 171 -16.15 17.35 -14.16
C ILE A 171 -16.60 16.47 -15.34
N THR A 172 -17.21 15.31 -15.07
CA THR A 172 -17.70 14.41 -16.13
C THR A 172 -18.77 15.10 -16.97
N HIS A 173 -19.74 15.76 -16.32
CA HIS A 173 -20.78 16.52 -17.01
C HIS A 173 -20.20 17.70 -17.82
N LEU A 174 -19.17 18.38 -17.30
CA LEU A 174 -18.48 19.45 -18.04
C LEU A 174 -17.74 18.92 -19.28
N GLN A 175 -17.06 17.77 -19.17
CA GLN A 175 -16.39 17.12 -20.30
C GLN A 175 -17.40 16.64 -21.36
N GLU A 176 -18.49 16.00 -20.96
CA GLU A 176 -19.56 15.56 -21.86
C GLU A 176 -20.23 16.73 -22.58
N GLY A 177 -20.54 17.81 -21.84
CA GLY A 177 -21.10 19.02 -22.41
C GLY A 177 -20.17 19.68 -23.43
N SER A 178 -18.87 19.66 -23.18
CA SER A 178 -17.86 20.20 -24.10
C SER A 178 -17.71 19.34 -25.35
N ARG A 179 -17.73 18.00 -25.20
CA ARG A 179 -17.72 17.05 -26.34
C ARG A 179 -18.96 17.18 -27.23
N ARG A 180 -20.16 17.30 -26.65
CA ARG A 180 -21.41 17.49 -27.42
C ARG A 180 -21.38 18.80 -28.22
N ARG A 181 -20.93 19.90 -27.60
CA ARG A 181 -20.76 21.19 -28.29
C ARG A 181 -19.73 21.12 -29.41
N ALA A 182 -18.61 20.43 -29.20
CA ALA A 182 -17.59 20.23 -30.24
C ALA A 182 -18.13 19.43 -31.44
N SER A 183 -18.95 18.40 -31.20
CA SER A 183 -19.60 17.63 -32.27
C SER A 183 -20.68 18.42 -33.03
N GLU A 184 -21.38 19.34 -32.36
CA GLU A 184 -22.38 20.23 -32.98
C GLU A 184 -21.73 21.37 -33.78
N GLN A 185 -20.58 21.87 -33.33
CA GLN A 185 -19.82 22.95 -34.00
C GLN A 185 -19.07 22.47 -35.26
N GLN A 186 -18.76 21.18 -35.39
CA GLN A 186 -18.25 20.62 -36.66
C GLN A 186 -19.28 20.67 -37.81
N ALA A 187 -20.56 20.95 -37.53
CA ALA A 187 -21.60 21.14 -38.55
C ALA A 187 -21.75 22.60 -39.04
N THR A 188 -21.14 23.58 -38.38
CA THR A 188 -21.20 25.00 -38.79
C THR A 188 -19.83 25.67 -38.65
N ALA A 189 -19.08 25.73 -39.76
CA ALA A 189 -17.76 26.34 -39.83
C ALA A 189 -17.82 27.87 -39.72
N SER A 190 -18.01 28.42 -38.53
CA SER A 190 -17.65 29.81 -38.18
C SER A 190 -18.05 30.15 -36.73
N GLN A 191 -17.19 29.84 -35.76
CA GLN A 191 -17.06 30.58 -34.49
C GLN A 191 -15.89 30.00 -33.67
N SER A 192 -14.65 30.34 -34.04
CA SER A 192 -13.49 30.16 -33.17
C SER A 192 -13.45 31.26 -32.11
N LEU A 193 -13.10 30.88 -30.86
CA LEU A 193 -12.69 31.72 -29.70
C LEU A 193 -13.67 31.84 -28.50
N MET A 194 -14.69 30.97 -28.37
CA MET A 194 -15.64 31.03 -27.24
C MET A 194 -15.67 29.73 -26.41
N ASP A 195 -14.54 29.33 -25.80
CA ASP A 195 -14.61 28.40 -24.67
C ASP A 195 -13.70 28.86 -23.52
N GLY A 196 -14.32 29.11 -22.36
CA GLY A 196 -13.63 29.65 -21.18
C GLY A 196 -12.91 28.60 -20.34
N VAL A 197 -13.06 27.33 -20.69
CA VAL A 197 -12.49 26.19 -19.98
C VAL A 197 -11.61 25.40 -20.94
N SER A 198 -10.30 25.35 -20.66
CA SER A 198 -9.39 24.50 -21.44
C SER A 198 -9.75 23.03 -21.23
N GLN A 199 -9.96 22.28 -22.32
CA GLN A 199 -10.17 20.83 -22.28
C GLN A 199 -9.01 20.12 -21.55
N GLU A 200 -7.78 20.59 -21.76
CA GLU A 200 -6.59 20.08 -21.08
C GLU A 200 -6.66 20.27 -19.56
N ALA A 201 -7.21 21.41 -19.10
CA ALA A 201 -7.40 21.68 -17.69
C ALA A 201 -8.48 20.78 -17.08
N LEU A 202 -9.58 20.52 -17.80
CA LEU A 202 -10.61 19.57 -17.36
C LEU A 202 -10.09 18.13 -17.31
N ASP A 203 -9.33 17.70 -18.31
CA ASP A 203 -8.75 16.35 -18.35
C ASP A 203 -7.75 16.16 -17.21
N ARG A 204 -6.93 17.18 -16.91
CA ARG A 204 -6.05 17.17 -15.74
C ARG A 204 -6.85 17.10 -14.43
N LEU A 205 -7.87 17.93 -14.24
CA LEU A 205 -8.70 17.88 -13.03
C LEU A 205 -9.43 16.54 -12.89
N LYS A 206 -9.88 15.96 -14.02
CA LYS A 206 -10.45 14.62 -14.05
C LYS A 206 -9.42 13.60 -13.58
N GLY A 207 -8.16 13.69 -14.00
CA GLY A 207 -7.07 12.87 -13.49
C GLY A 207 -6.87 13.02 -11.99
N SER A 208 -6.83 14.27 -11.51
CA SER A 208 -6.62 14.59 -10.09
C SER A 208 -7.73 14.01 -9.19
N VAL A 209 -9.00 14.22 -9.54
CA VAL A 209 -10.13 13.69 -8.76
C VAL A 209 -10.25 12.17 -8.86
N SER A 210 -9.88 11.59 -10.01
CA SER A 210 -9.96 10.14 -10.22
C SER A 210 -9.01 9.36 -9.32
N PHE A 211 -7.88 9.97 -8.91
CA PHE A 211 -6.98 9.34 -7.92
C PHE A 211 -7.68 9.09 -6.59
N GLY A 212 -8.23 10.14 -5.96
CA GLY A 212 -8.94 10.01 -4.69
C GLY A 212 -10.21 9.17 -4.81
N TYR A 213 -11.01 9.42 -5.84
CA TYR A 213 -12.23 8.64 -6.13
C TYR A 213 -11.93 7.14 -6.30
N GLY A 214 -10.90 6.81 -7.07
CA GLY A 214 -10.46 5.43 -7.32
C GLY A 214 -9.95 4.73 -6.06
N LEU A 215 -9.12 5.42 -5.25
CA LEU A 215 -8.64 4.89 -3.97
C LEU A 215 -9.79 4.57 -3.00
N PHE A 216 -10.81 5.42 -2.91
CA PHE A 216 -11.97 5.14 -2.06
C PHE A 216 -12.70 3.86 -2.50
N HIS A 217 -13.05 3.77 -3.78
CA HIS A 217 -13.70 2.60 -4.35
C HIS A 217 -12.89 1.32 -4.12
N LEU A 218 -11.59 1.37 -4.37
CA LEU A 218 -10.67 0.25 -4.21
C LEU A 218 -10.56 -0.17 -2.74
N CYS A 219 -10.22 0.76 -1.83
CA CYS A 219 -10.06 0.48 -0.40
C CYS A 219 -11.33 -0.09 0.22
N ILE A 220 -12.51 0.47 -0.11
CA ILE A 220 -13.77 -0.04 0.43
C ILE A 220 -14.12 -1.43 -0.12
N SER A 221 -13.78 -1.73 -1.38
CA SER A 221 -14.00 -3.06 -1.98
C SER A 221 -13.19 -4.19 -1.31
N MET A 222 -12.22 -3.84 -0.47
CA MET A 222 -11.35 -4.78 0.24
C MET A 222 -11.75 -4.95 1.72
N VAL A 223 -12.72 -4.18 2.21
CA VAL A 223 -13.19 -4.30 3.59
C VAL A 223 -13.97 -5.61 3.76
N PRO A 224 -13.62 -6.46 4.75
CA PRO A 224 -14.32 -7.72 5.00
C PRO A 224 -15.84 -7.56 5.20
N PRO A 225 -16.66 -8.52 4.70
CA PRO A 225 -18.12 -8.42 4.76
C PRO A 225 -18.74 -8.15 6.14
N HIS A 226 -18.13 -8.69 7.20
CA HIS A 226 -18.61 -8.49 8.57
C HIS A 226 -18.41 -7.04 9.07
N LEU A 227 -17.49 -6.27 8.47
CA LEU A 227 -17.27 -4.85 8.74
C LEU A 227 -18.09 -3.93 7.82
N LEU A 228 -18.68 -4.46 6.73
CA LEU A 228 -19.45 -3.65 5.78
C LEU A 228 -20.68 -2.99 6.42
N LYS A 229 -21.25 -3.55 7.50
CA LYS A 229 -22.35 -2.89 8.23
C LYS A 229 -21.95 -1.50 8.76
N ILE A 230 -20.71 -1.35 9.21
CA ILE A 230 -20.16 -0.07 9.72
C ILE A 230 -19.86 0.86 8.54
N VAL A 231 -19.35 0.32 7.42
CA VAL A 231 -19.07 1.11 6.22
C VAL A 231 -20.35 1.61 5.55
N ASN A 232 -21.39 0.79 5.48
CA ASN A 232 -22.71 1.15 4.95
C ASN A 232 -23.38 2.26 5.77
N LEU A 233 -23.14 2.30 7.09
CA LEU A 233 -23.59 3.39 7.97
C LEU A 233 -22.94 4.74 7.59
N LEU A 234 -21.71 4.71 7.08
CA LEU A 234 -21.00 5.90 6.59
C LEU A 234 -21.44 6.28 5.16
N GLY A 235 -21.92 5.32 4.36
CA GLY A 235 -22.65 5.56 3.12
C GLY A 235 -21.79 5.79 1.88
N PHE A 236 -20.69 5.06 1.71
CA PHE A 236 -19.86 5.09 0.49
C PHE A 236 -19.92 3.74 -0.23
N PRO A 237 -20.16 3.71 -1.55
CA PRO A 237 -20.08 2.48 -2.34
C PRO A 237 -18.62 2.04 -2.52
N GLY A 238 -18.36 0.74 -2.45
CA GLY A 238 -17.08 0.14 -2.84
C GLY A 238 -17.28 -0.69 -4.10
N ASP A 239 -16.55 -0.34 -5.17
CA ASP A 239 -16.56 -1.08 -6.43
C ASP A 239 -15.12 -1.17 -6.92
N ARG A 240 -14.59 -2.38 -6.95
CA ARG A 240 -13.19 -2.63 -7.30
C ARG A 240 -12.88 -2.23 -8.75
N LEU A 241 -13.77 -2.55 -9.69
CA LEU A 241 -13.55 -2.29 -11.12
C LEU A 241 -13.58 -0.78 -11.38
N GLN A 242 -14.54 -0.08 -10.77
CA GLN A 242 -14.60 1.37 -10.85
C GLN A 242 -13.37 2.02 -10.20
N GLY A 243 -12.91 1.48 -9.07
CA GLY A 243 -11.70 1.93 -8.39
C GLY A 243 -10.45 1.82 -9.26
N LEU A 244 -10.23 0.65 -9.87
CA LEU A 244 -9.10 0.41 -10.77
C LEU A 244 -9.19 1.25 -12.04
N SER A 245 -10.36 1.34 -12.67
CA SER A 245 -10.58 2.17 -13.87
C SER A 245 -10.25 3.64 -13.62
N ALA A 246 -10.68 4.20 -12.49
CA ALA A 246 -10.38 5.59 -12.12
C ALA A 246 -8.88 5.80 -11.82
N LEU A 247 -8.21 4.84 -11.18
CA LEU A 247 -6.77 4.91 -10.94
C LEU A 247 -5.97 4.83 -12.24
N THR A 248 -6.35 3.95 -13.18
CA THR A 248 -5.73 3.87 -14.50
C THR A 248 -5.93 5.17 -15.28
N TYR A 249 -7.12 5.78 -15.23
CA TYR A 249 -7.32 7.10 -15.84
C TYR A 249 -6.42 8.16 -15.20
N ALA A 250 -6.30 8.16 -13.87
CA ALA A 250 -5.42 9.08 -13.16
C ALA A 250 -3.95 8.89 -13.54
N SER A 251 -3.47 7.65 -13.71
CA SER A 251 -2.07 7.36 -14.03
C SER A 251 -1.65 7.82 -15.43
N GLU A 252 -2.58 7.92 -16.37
CA GLU A 252 -2.32 8.45 -17.72
C GLU A 252 -2.49 9.98 -17.83
N SER A 253 -2.87 10.65 -16.74
CA SER A 253 -3.10 12.09 -16.75
C SER A 253 -1.81 12.90 -16.63
N LYS A 254 -1.89 14.22 -16.89
CA LYS A 254 -0.80 15.18 -16.66
C LYS A 254 -0.89 15.85 -15.28
N ASP A 255 -1.63 15.27 -14.34
CA ASP A 255 -1.74 15.81 -12.97
C ASP A 255 -0.59 15.31 -12.10
N MET A 256 -0.21 16.08 -11.09
CA MET A 256 0.85 15.70 -10.15
C MET A 256 0.58 14.36 -9.43
N LYS A 257 -0.68 13.93 -9.35
CA LYS A 257 -1.07 12.64 -8.74
C LYS A 257 -0.92 11.45 -9.68
N ALA A 258 -0.68 11.64 -10.97
CA ALA A 258 -0.58 10.54 -11.93
C ALA A 258 0.51 9.51 -11.56
N PRO A 259 1.73 9.92 -11.17
CA PRO A 259 2.74 8.96 -10.70
C PRO A 259 2.32 8.21 -9.43
N LEU A 260 1.57 8.85 -8.54
CA LEU A 260 1.07 8.22 -7.31
C LEU A 260 -0.02 7.18 -7.64
N ALA A 261 -0.85 7.43 -8.65
CA ALA A 261 -1.82 6.47 -9.16
C ALA A 261 -1.11 5.23 -9.74
N THR A 262 -0.01 5.43 -10.49
CA THR A 262 0.85 4.33 -10.96
C THR A 262 1.37 3.48 -9.80
N LEU A 263 1.92 4.12 -8.75
CA LEU A 263 2.39 3.40 -7.57
C LEU A 263 1.27 2.68 -6.83
N ALA A 264 0.06 3.27 -6.73
CA ALA A 264 -1.09 2.65 -6.10
C ALA A 264 -1.52 1.38 -6.85
N LEU A 265 -1.52 1.39 -8.18
CA LEU A 265 -1.78 0.21 -9.01
C LEU A 265 -0.70 -0.87 -8.83
N LEU A 266 0.58 -0.50 -8.81
CA LEU A 266 1.67 -1.44 -8.56
C LEU A 266 1.57 -2.08 -7.17
N TRP A 267 1.30 -1.29 -6.12
CA TRP A 267 1.04 -1.80 -4.77
C TRP A 267 -0.16 -2.75 -4.75
N TYR A 268 -1.25 -2.37 -5.41
CA TYR A 268 -2.44 -3.20 -5.48
C TYR A 268 -2.13 -4.57 -6.09
N HIS A 269 -1.56 -4.58 -7.30
CA HIS A 269 -1.31 -5.82 -8.04
C HIS A 269 -0.20 -6.69 -7.46
N THR A 270 0.83 -6.09 -6.84
CA THR A 270 2.00 -6.85 -6.36
C THR A 270 1.99 -7.14 -4.86
N VAL A 271 1.11 -6.51 -4.07
CA VAL A 271 1.09 -6.71 -2.61
C VAL A 271 -0.31 -7.01 -2.12
N VAL A 272 -1.28 -6.14 -2.41
CA VAL A 272 -2.62 -6.24 -1.84
C VAL A 272 -3.37 -7.44 -2.42
N GLN A 273 -3.41 -7.55 -3.74
CA GLN A 273 -4.09 -8.64 -4.44
C GLN A 273 -3.48 -10.00 -4.08
N PRO A 274 -2.16 -10.25 -4.11
CA PRO A 274 -1.59 -11.51 -3.63
C PRO A 274 -1.84 -11.83 -2.16
N PHE A 275 -2.00 -10.79 -1.31
CA PHE A 275 -2.30 -11.00 0.11
C PHE A 275 -3.75 -11.47 0.33
N PHE A 276 -4.70 -10.98 -0.46
CA PHE A 276 -6.13 -11.29 -0.37
C PHE A 276 -6.62 -12.39 -1.33
N ALA A 277 -5.90 -12.66 -2.42
CA ALA A 277 -6.18 -13.75 -3.36
C ALA A 277 -5.83 -15.08 -2.67
N LEU A 278 -6.85 -15.73 -2.13
CA LEU A 278 -6.68 -16.90 -1.28
C LEU A 278 -6.63 -18.22 -2.06
N ASP A 279 -6.86 -18.12 -3.37
CA ASP A 279 -7.22 -19.18 -4.32
C ASP A 279 -6.49 -19.06 -5.67
N GLY A 280 -5.52 -18.14 -5.80
CA GLY A 280 -4.56 -18.11 -6.91
C GLY A 280 -5.10 -17.68 -8.29
N THR A 281 -6.41 -17.72 -8.51
CA THR A 281 -7.07 -17.47 -9.79
C THR A 281 -7.00 -16.01 -10.29
N ASP A 282 -6.59 -15.06 -9.45
CA ASP A 282 -6.47 -13.64 -9.80
C ASP A 282 -5.01 -13.11 -9.76
N THR A 283 -4.05 -13.95 -9.37
CA THR A 283 -2.65 -13.51 -9.19
C THR A 283 -1.94 -13.29 -10.51
N GLN A 284 -2.26 -14.09 -11.54
CA GLN A 284 -1.60 -14.00 -12.85
C GLN A 284 -2.03 -12.76 -13.64
N ALA A 285 -3.31 -12.40 -13.56
CA ALA A 285 -3.83 -11.17 -14.18
C ALA A 285 -3.17 -9.93 -13.54
N GLY A 286 -3.17 -9.86 -12.20
CA GLY A 286 -2.50 -8.78 -11.48
C GLY A 286 -1.01 -8.67 -11.80
N LEU A 287 -0.31 -9.81 -11.87
CA LEU A 287 1.11 -9.84 -12.25
C LEU A 287 1.34 -9.31 -13.68
N THR A 288 0.47 -9.66 -14.62
CA THR A 288 0.53 -9.18 -16.02
C THR A 288 0.34 -7.68 -16.09
N GLU A 289 -0.64 -7.13 -15.37
CA GLU A 289 -0.87 -5.69 -15.26
C GLU A 289 0.36 -4.97 -14.65
N ALA A 290 0.91 -5.48 -13.55
CA ALA A 290 2.09 -4.90 -12.93
C ALA A 290 3.31 -4.85 -13.88
N LYS A 291 3.52 -5.90 -14.67
CA LYS A 291 4.59 -5.95 -15.68
C LYS A 291 4.39 -4.92 -16.79
N SER A 292 3.15 -4.81 -17.29
CA SER A 292 2.78 -3.81 -18.30
C SER A 292 3.05 -2.40 -17.79
N ILE A 293 2.62 -2.09 -16.56
CA ILE A 293 2.86 -0.78 -15.94
C ILE A 293 4.36 -0.49 -15.82
N LEU A 294 5.17 -1.44 -15.33
CA LEU A 294 6.61 -1.24 -15.20
C LEU A 294 7.27 -0.98 -16.56
N GLN A 295 6.91 -1.76 -17.59
CA GLN A 295 7.44 -1.59 -18.95
C GLN A 295 7.09 -0.22 -19.55
N GLN A 296 5.84 0.22 -19.40
CA GLN A 296 5.39 1.52 -19.92
C GLN A 296 6.07 2.71 -19.24
N ARG A 297 6.55 2.53 -18.00
CA ARG A 297 7.11 3.60 -17.17
C ARG A 297 8.63 3.55 -17.05
N GLU A 298 9.27 2.56 -17.65
CA GLU A 298 10.72 2.34 -17.60
C GLU A 298 11.51 3.56 -18.11
N ALA A 299 11.08 4.18 -19.21
CA ALA A 299 11.73 5.37 -19.76
C ALA A 299 11.62 6.60 -18.83
N THR A 300 10.55 6.69 -18.04
CA THR A 300 10.30 7.81 -17.11
C THR A 300 10.99 7.61 -15.76
N TYR A 301 11.19 6.35 -15.33
CA TYR A 301 11.77 6.01 -14.03
C TYR A 301 12.90 4.97 -14.10
N PRO A 302 13.93 5.17 -14.95
CA PRO A 302 14.94 4.14 -15.21
C PRO A 302 15.79 3.78 -13.99
N ASN A 303 16.03 4.74 -13.08
CA ASN A 303 16.82 4.56 -11.86
C ASN A 303 16.02 4.82 -10.58
N SER A 304 14.69 4.78 -10.64
CA SER A 304 13.87 4.97 -9.44
C SER A 304 14.01 3.75 -8.53
N SER A 305 14.38 3.99 -7.26
CA SER A 305 14.44 2.95 -6.24
C SER A 305 13.09 2.24 -6.04
N LEU A 306 11.98 2.99 -6.10
CA LEU A 306 10.63 2.44 -5.96
C LEU A 306 10.24 1.55 -7.16
N PHE A 307 10.51 1.98 -8.40
CA PHE A 307 10.21 1.14 -9.57
C PHE A 307 11.10 -0.10 -9.61
N MET A 308 12.37 0.01 -9.21
CA MET A 308 13.26 -1.13 -9.06
C MET A 308 12.77 -2.10 -7.97
N PHE A 309 12.28 -1.57 -6.85
CA PHE A 309 11.61 -2.38 -5.81
C PHE A 309 10.41 -3.14 -6.38
N PHE A 310 9.53 -2.50 -7.14
CA PHE A 310 8.38 -3.18 -7.75
C PHE A 310 8.76 -4.21 -8.80
N LYS A 311 9.84 -3.99 -9.55
CA LYS A 311 10.43 -5.02 -10.42
C LYS A 311 10.85 -6.25 -9.61
N GLY A 312 11.51 -6.05 -8.47
CA GLY A 312 11.83 -7.13 -7.52
C GLY A 312 10.58 -7.84 -6.99
N ARG A 313 9.51 -7.09 -6.67
CA ARG A 313 8.22 -7.66 -6.22
C ARG A 313 7.61 -8.58 -7.28
N VAL A 314 7.57 -8.15 -8.54
CA VAL A 314 7.11 -8.97 -9.67
C VAL A 314 7.94 -10.25 -9.80
N GLN A 315 9.26 -10.14 -9.78
CA GLN A 315 10.16 -11.29 -9.87
C GLN A 315 9.97 -12.28 -8.69
N ARG A 316 9.74 -11.77 -7.47
CA ARG A 316 9.45 -12.61 -6.31
C ARG A 316 8.13 -13.38 -6.48
N LEU A 317 7.10 -12.73 -7.01
CA LEU A 317 5.80 -13.38 -7.30
C LEU A 317 5.91 -14.41 -8.42
N GLU A 318 6.83 -14.22 -9.36
CA GLU A 318 7.20 -15.21 -10.39
C GLU A 318 8.13 -16.32 -9.86
N CYS A 319 8.42 -16.33 -8.55
CA CYS A 319 9.38 -17.25 -7.91
C CYS A 319 10.82 -17.18 -8.48
N GLN A 320 11.17 -16.07 -9.15
CA GLN A 320 12.53 -15.79 -9.61
C GLN A 320 13.33 -15.11 -8.48
N ILE A 321 13.56 -15.84 -7.40
CA ILE A 321 14.04 -15.28 -6.12
C ILE A 321 15.43 -14.65 -6.23
N SER A 322 16.34 -15.25 -7.01
CA SER A 322 17.68 -14.69 -7.24
C SER A 322 17.64 -13.36 -8.00
N SER A 323 16.78 -13.25 -9.03
CA SER A 323 16.57 -12.01 -9.76
C SER A 323 15.94 -10.94 -8.87
N ALA A 324 14.94 -11.33 -8.06
CA ALA A 324 14.29 -10.44 -7.10
C ALA A 324 15.30 -9.87 -6.09
N LEU A 325 16.18 -10.70 -5.52
CA LEU A 325 17.25 -10.26 -4.62
C LEU A 325 18.18 -9.23 -5.26
N THR A 326 18.49 -9.41 -6.55
CA THR A 326 19.33 -8.45 -7.29
C THR A 326 18.60 -7.11 -7.40
N SER A 327 17.35 -7.11 -7.89
CA SER A 327 16.56 -5.88 -8.00
C SER A 327 16.35 -5.17 -6.66
N PHE A 328 16.11 -5.92 -5.56
CA PHE A 328 15.97 -5.31 -4.24
C PHE A 328 17.27 -4.71 -3.69
N ARG A 329 18.43 -5.28 -4.03
CA ARG A 329 19.74 -4.71 -3.69
C ARG A 329 20.02 -3.45 -4.49
N ASP A 330 19.77 -3.48 -5.79
CA ASP A 330 19.89 -2.29 -6.64
C ASP A 330 18.98 -1.16 -6.14
N ALA A 331 17.74 -1.49 -5.77
CA ALA A 331 16.80 -0.55 -5.17
C ALA A 331 17.30 0.01 -3.82
N LEU A 332 17.88 -0.84 -2.98
CA LEU A 332 18.46 -0.45 -1.68
C LEU A 332 19.63 0.53 -1.86
N ASP A 333 20.49 0.29 -2.86
CA ASP A 333 21.65 1.13 -3.17
C ASP A 333 21.22 2.49 -3.74
N LEU A 334 20.23 2.49 -4.65
CA LEU A 334 19.62 3.72 -5.19
C LEU A 334 18.91 4.54 -4.11
N ALA A 335 18.41 3.90 -3.05
CA ALA A 335 17.75 4.53 -1.92
C ALA A 335 18.71 5.01 -0.81
N SER A 336 20.00 5.21 -1.10
CA SER A 336 21.05 5.59 -0.13
C SER A 336 20.64 6.68 0.88
N ASP A 337 19.96 7.72 0.41
CA ASP A 337 19.49 8.88 1.20
C ASP A 337 18.08 8.70 1.82
N GLN A 338 17.43 7.56 1.62
CA GLN A 338 16.01 7.33 1.92
C GLN A 338 15.80 6.09 2.78
N ARG A 339 16.02 6.25 4.08
CA ARG A 339 16.00 5.16 5.06
C ARG A 339 14.74 4.30 4.97
N GLU A 340 13.57 4.88 4.76
CA GLU A 340 12.31 4.15 4.76
C GLU A 340 12.13 3.30 3.50
N ILE A 341 12.66 3.76 2.36
CA ILE A 341 12.74 2.94 1.15
C ILE A 341 13.77 1.82 1.33
N GLN A 342 14.90 2.10 1.97
CA GLN A 342 15.87 1.07 2.33
C GLN A 342 15.23 0.00 3.23
N HIS A 343 14.39 0.38 4.18
CA HIS A 343 13.71 -0.56 5.07
C HIS A 343 12.75 -1.48 4.33
N VAL A 344 11.94 -0.99 3.38
CA VAL A 344 11.08 -1.88 2.59
C VAL A 344 11.89 -2.83 1.70
N CYS A 345 13.03 -2.38 1.17
CA CYS A 345 13.96 -3.23 0.42
C CYS A 345 14.59 -4.31 1.30
N LEU A 346 15.10 -3.94 2.49
CA LEU A 346 15.67 -4.88 3.46
C LEU A 346 14.67 -5.92 3.92
N TYR A 347 13.40 -5.53 4.08
CA TYR A 347 12.33 -6.46 4.41
C TYR A 347 12.23 -7.56 3.36
N GLU A 348 12.14 -7.18 2.08
CA GLU A 348 12.06 -8.14 0.97
C GLU A 348 13.35 -8.97 0.82
N ILE A 349 14.53 -8.35 0.99
CA ILE A 349 15.83 -9.06 0.98
C ILE A 349 15.85 -10.14 2.07
N GLY A 350 15.41 -9.81 3.29
CA GLY A 350 15.34 -10.77 4.39
C GLY A 350 14.42 -11.95 4.09
N TRP A 351 13.23 -11.68 3.53
CA TRP A 351 12.28 -12.73 3.14
C TRP A 351 12.80 -13.60 2.00
N CYS A 352 13.31 -13.01 0.92
CA CYS A 352 13.90 -13.76 -0.19
C CYS A 352 15.12 -14.58 0.27
N SER A 353 15.91 -14.06 1.22
CA SER A 353 17.04 -14.81 1.79
C SER A 353 16.58 -16.01 2.63
N MET A 354 15.50 -15.89 3.41
CA MET A 354 14.90 -17.05 4.10
C MET A 354 14.37 -18.09 3.10
N ILE A 355 13.73 -17.68 2.01
CA ILE A 355 13.26 -18.57 0.94
C ILE A 355 14.43 -19.33 0.30
N GLU A 356 15.57 -18.67 0.10
CA GLU A 356 16.80 -19.27 -0.42
C GLU A 356 17.60 -20.08 0.62
N LEU A 357 17.11 -20.16 1.87
CA LEU A 357 17.82 -20.73 3.02
C LEU A 357 19.17 -20.04 3.32
N ASN A 358 19.35 -18.80 2.85
CA ASN A 358 20.51 -17.97 3.18
C ASN A 358 20.24 -17.20 4.48
N TYR A 359 20.30 -17.92 5.60
CA TYR A 359 20.00 -17.35 6.92
C TYR A 359 20.97 -16.24 7.33
N ARG A 360 22.20 -16.24 6.78
CA ARG A 360 23.20 -15.21 7.05
C ARG A 360 22.78 -13.84 6.52
N GLU A 361 22.36 -13.79 5.26
CA GLU A 361 21.87 -12.55 4.67
C GLU A 361 20.52 -12.13 5.27
N ALA A 362 19.66 -13.10 5.57
CA ALA A 362 18.39 -12.85 6.24
C ALA A 362 18.56 -12.17 7.61
N TYR A 363 19.44 -12.72 8.47
CA TYR A 363 19.64 -12.13 9.80
C TYR A 363 20.19 -10.71 9.71
N LYS A 364 21.13 -10.41 8.81
CA LYS A 364 21.72 -9.06 8.68
C LYS A 364 20.65 -8.03 8.27
N ALA A 365 19.79 -8.40 7.32
CA ALA A 365 18.72 -7.54 6.86
C ALA A 365 17.72 -7.24 8.00
N PHE A 366 17.30 -8.28 8.74
CA PHE A 366 16.38 -8.12 9.86
C PHE A 366 17.02 -7.43 11.06
N GLU A 367 18.33 -7.58 11.30
CA GLU A 367 19.04 -6.90 12.38
C GLU A 367 19.07 -5.39 12.15
N ARG A 368 19.31 -4.97 10.91
CA ARG A 368 19.24 -3.56 10.54
C ARG A 368 17.82 -3.00 10.73
N LEU A 369 16.79 -3.76 10.32
CA LEU A 369 15.39 -3.38 10.58
C LEU A 369 15.04 -3.33 12.07
N LYS A 370 15.51 -4.30 12.86
CA LYS A 370 15.34 -4.33 14.32
C LYS A 370 15.87 -3.05 14.96
N THR A 371 17.03 -2.58 14.48
CA THR A 371 17.77 -1.47 15.06
C THR A 371 17.23 -0.12 14.61
N GLU A 372 16.94 0.03 13.31
CA GLU A 372 16.60 1.32 12.71
C GLU A 372 15.11 1.58 12.57
N SER A 373 14.28 0.54 12.40
CA SER A 373 12.86 0.71 12.12
C SER A 373 12.10 1.06 13.40
N ARG A 374 11.08 1.92 13.29
CA ARG A 374 10.09 2.15 14.35
C ARG A 374 8.90 1.19 14.27
N TRP A 375 8.81 0.41 13.19
CA TRP A 375 7.74 -0.54 12.93
C TRP A 375 8.16 -1.93 13.34
N SER A 376 7.25 -2.68 13.98
CA SER A 376 7.39 -4.13 14.20
C SER A 376 8.75 -4.60 14.77
N GLN A 377 9.43 -3.77 15.58
CA GLN A 377 10.78 -4.05 16.10
C GLN A 377 10.88 -5.40 16.81
N CYS A 378 9.86 -5.75 17.61
CA CYS A 378 9.78 -7.05 18.27
C CYS A 378 9.75 -8.22 17.27
N TYR A 379 9.01 -8.09 16.18
CA TYR A 379 8.98 -9.10 15.13
C TYR A 379 10.32 -9.19 14.38
N TYR A 380 10.93 -8.07 14.03
CA TYR A 380 12.26 -8.06 13.40
C TYR A 380 13.34 -8.64 14.32
N ALA A 381 13.25 -8.41 15.63
CA ALA A 381 14.11 -9.09 16.61
C ALA A 381 13.92 -10.61 16.58
N TYR A 382 12.67 -11.08 16.53
CA TYR A 382 12.41 -12.50 16.45
C TYR A 382 12.96 -13.12 15.16
N LEU A 383 12.71 -12.49 14.00
CA LEU A 383 13.27 -12.91 12.71
C LEU A 383 14.80 -12.93 12.72
N THR A 384 15.43 -11.93 13.33
CA THR A 384 16.88 -11.85 13.51
C THR A 384 17.39 -13.06 14.31
N GLY A 385 16.79 -13.32 15.49
CA GLY A 385 17.23 -14.39 16.38
C GLY A 385 17.08 -15.78 15.77
N VAL A 386 15.96 -16.08 15.11
CA VAL A 386 15.78 -17.39 14.46
C VAL A 386 16.70 -17.56 13.25
N CYS A 387 16.94 -16.52 12.46
CA CYS A 387 17.87 -16.60 11.34
C CYS A 387 19.32 -16.73 11.83
N GLN A 388 19.71 -15.98 12.85
CA GLN A 388 21.04 -16.06 13.46
C GLN A 388 21.30 -17.47 14.02
N GLY A 389 20.35 -18.02 14.79
CA GLY A 389 20.46 -19.38 15.32
C GLY A 389 20.49 -20.45 14.22
N ALA A 390 19.74 -20.25 13.12
CA ALA A 390 19.79 -21.14 11.96
C ALA A 390 21.15 -21.12 11.23
N THR A 391 21.99 -20.08 11.43
CA THR A 391 23.39 -20.11 10.97
C THR A 391 24.31 -20.95 11.86
N GLY A 392 23.88 -21.31 13.06
CA GLY A 392 24.65 -22.02 14.09
C GLY A 392 25.13 -21.13 15.24
N ASP A 393 24.92 -19.81 15.17
CA ASP A 393 25.23 -18.88 16.26
C ASP A 393 24.10 -18.86 17.30
N LEU A 394 24.10 -19.86 18.18
CA LEU A 394 23.07 -20.06 19.19
C LEU A 394 23.17 -19.05 20.33
N GLU A 395 24.39 -18.65 20.73
CA GLU A 395 24.60 -17.67 21.79
C GLU A 395 24.09 -16.28 21.38
N GLY A 396 24.39 -15.86 20.14
CA GLY A 396 23.85 -14.65 19.55
C GLY A 396 22.32 -14.68 19.49
N ALA A 397 21.75 -15.81 19.02
CA ALA A 397 20.30 -16.00 18.97
C ALA A 397 19.64 -15.85 20.36
N VAL A 398 20.20 -16.47 21.40
CA VAL A 398 19.70 -16.34 22.78
C VAL A 398 19.73 -14.89 23.26
N SER A 399 20.78 -14.14 22.93
CA SER A 399 20.87 -12.71 23.23
C SER A 399 19.73 -11.93 22.55
N VAL A 400 19.50 -12.17 21.26
CA VAL A 400 18.43 -11.52 20.50
C VAL A 400 17.03 -11.92 21.01
N PHE A 401 16.83 -13.15 21.47
CA PHE A 401 15.55 -13.54 22.09
C PHE A 401 15.25 -12.79 23.40
N LYS A 402 16.26 -12.30 24.12
CA LYS A 402 16.05 -11.37 25.24
C LYS A 402 15.59 -9.99 24.75
N ASP A 403 16.11 -9.53 23.61
CA ASP A 403 15.63 -8.29 22.97
C ASP A 403 14.15 -8.40 22.58
N VAL A 404 13.69 -9.55 22.06
CA VAL A 404 12.27 -9.76 21.72
C VAL A 404 11.38 -9.46 22.93
N GLN A 405 11.73 -9.99 24.11
CA GLN A 405 11.00 -9.75 25.35
C GLN A 405 11.00 -8.26 25.75
N ARG A 406 12.15 -7.58 25.59
CA ARG A 406 12.29 -6.15 25.89
C ARG A 406 11.49 -5.27 24.91
N LEU A 407 11.40 -5.67 23.65
CA LEU A 407 10.73 -4.93 22.58
C LEU A 407 9.23 -5.23 22.50
N PHE A 408 8.73 -6.25 23.20
CA PHE A 408 7.31 -6.56 23.30
C PHE A 408 6.58 -5.48 24.09
N LYS A 409 5.88 -4.59 23.37
CA LYS A 409 5.15 -3.46 23.96
C LYS A 409 3.64 -3.59 23.80
N ARG A 410 3.16 -4.24 22.72
CA ARG A 410 1.74 -4.23 22.34
C ARG A 410 1.09 -5.60 22.54
N LYS A 411 0.47 -5.81 23.70
CA LYS A 411 -0.18 -7.08 24.06
C LYS A 411 -1.31 -7.50 23.10
N ASN A 412 -1.99 -6.55 22.47
CA ASN A 412 -3.07 -6.82 21.52
C ASN A 412 -2.56 -7.11 20.09
N ASN A 413 -1.26 -6.97 19.82
CA ASN A 413 -0.67 -7.28 18.52
C ASN A 413 -0.34 -8.78 18.45
N GLN A 414 -1.12 -9.54 17.67
CA GLN A 414 -0.94 -11.00 17.55
C GLN A 414 0.45 -11.39 17.05
N ILE A 415 1.09 -10.60 16.17
CA ILE A 415 2.42 -10.92 15.64
C ILE A 415 3.48 -10.76 16.73
N GLU A 416 3.42 -9.69 17.52
CA GLU A 416 4.36 -9.48 18.62
C GLU A 416 4.16 -10.50 19.73
N LEU A 417 2.91 -10.83 20.06
CA LEU A 417 2.59 -11.86 21.05
C LEU A 417 3.10 -13.23 20.60
N PHE A 418 2.88 -13.61 19.35
CA PHE A 418 3.44 -14.83 18.75
C PHE A 418 4.97 -14.85 18.84
N SER A 419 5.62 -13.76 18.43
CA SER A 419 7.09 -13.62 18.44
C SER A 419 7.66 -13.81 19.84
N MET A 420 7.03 -13.18 20.84
CA MET A 420 7.43 -13.27 22.24
C MET A 420 7.30 -14.69 22.77
N LYS A 421 6.13 -15.33 22.61
CA LYS A 421 5.89 -16.72 23.05
C LYS A 421 6.89 -17.70 22.42
N ARG A 422 7.20 -17.53 21.13
CA ARG A 422 8.14 -18.40 20.41
C ARG A 422 9.59 -18.19 20.86
N ALA A 423 10.01 -16.93 21.00
CA ALA A 423 11.33 -16.60 21.53
C ALA A 423 11.52 -17.12 22.97
N GLU A 424 10.47 -17.08 23.81
CA GLU A 424 10.50 -17.64 25.16
C GLU A 424 10.64 -19.17 25.14
N LYS A 425 9.84 -19.88 24.31
CA LYS A 425 9.94 -21.34 24.17
C LYS A 425 11.34 -21.78 23.69
N LEU A 426 11.90 -21.08 22.69
CA LEU A 426 13.24 -21.37 22.18
C LEU A 426 14.35 -21.12 23.22
N ARG A 427 14.12 -20.24 24.20
CA ARG A 427 15.04 -19.99 25.30
C ARG A 427 14.96 -21.02 26.42
N THR A 428 13.78 -21.58 26.68
CA THR A 428 13.57 -22.53 27.78
C THR A 428 13.87 -23.97 27.39
N THR A 429 13.70 -24.32 26.12
CA THR A 429 14.17 -25.58 25.54
C THR A 429 15.68 -25.51 25.26
N SER A 430 16.37 -26.66 25.19
CA SER A 430 17.73 -26.73 24.68
C SER A 430 17.78 -26.27 23.22
N LEU A 431 18.10 -25.00 23.00
CA LEU A 431 18.15 -24.38 21.68
C LEU A 431 19.08 -25.16 20.76
N SER A 432 18.63 -25.47 19.55
CA SER A 432 19.43 -26.07 18.50
C SER A 432 19.25 -25.33 17.19
N LYS A 433 20.19 -25.56 16.26
CA LYS A 433 20.13 -25.00 14.91
C LYS A 433 18.87 -25.48 14.18
N GLU A 434 18.50 -26.75 14.33
CA GLU A 434 17.35 -27.38 13.69
C GLU A 434 16.04 -26.78 14.20
N LEU A 435 15.94 -26.47 15.50
CA LEU A 435 14.78 -25.77 16.07
C LEU A 435 14.64 -24.34 15.51
N CYS A 436 15.76 -23.63 15.33
CA CYS A 436 15.73 -22.32 14.66
C CYS A 436 15.29 -22.43 13.19
N ILE A 437 15.77 -23.44 12.46
CA ILE A 437 15.34 -23.70 11.08
C ILE A 437 13.84 -24.05 11.04
N LEU A 438 13.34 -24.87 11.97
CA LEU A 438 11.91 -25.16 12.10
C LEU A 438 11.11 -23.88 12.30
N SER A 439 11.56 -22.95 13.14
CA SER A 439 10.91 -21.64 13.32
C SER A 439 10.93 -20.79 12.04
N VAL A 440 12.01 -20.80 11.25
CA VAL A 440 12.04 -20.14 9.94
C VAL A 440 11.01 -20.75 8.99
N ILE A 441 10.91 -22.09 8.93
CA ILE A 441 9.92 -22.79 8.10
C ILE A 441 8.48 -22.47 8.57
N GLU A 442 8.26 -22.39 9.89
CA GLU A 442 6.99 -21.96 10.50
C GLU A 442 6.58 -20.57 10.00
N ILE A 443 7.53 -19.61 9.99
CA ILE A 443 7.33 -18.27 9.46
C ILE A 443 7.05 -18.30 7.94
N LEU A 444 7.78 -19.09 7.16
CA LEU A 444 7.51 -19.22 5.73
C LEU A 444 6.11 -19.80 5.47
N TYR A 445 5.68 -20.80 6.26
CA TYR A 445 4.34 -21.39 6.17
C TYR A 445 3.23 -20.39 6.51
N LEU A 446 3.31 -19.77 7.69
CA LEU A 446 2.28 -18.87 8.18
C LEU A 446 2.06 -17.70 7.20
N TRP A 447 3.13 -17.20 6.56
CA TRP A 447 3.07 -16.11 5.58
C TRP A 447 2.89 -16.56 4.12
N LYS A 448 2.56 -17.83 3.87
CA LYS A 448 2.35 -18.42 2.53
C LYS A 448 3.56 -18.30 1.58
N ALA A 449 4.77 -18.25 2.12
CA ALA A 449 6.00 -18.11 1.35
C ALA A 449 6.64 -19.46 0.93
N LEU A 450 6.15 -20.60 1.45
CA LEU A 450 6.66 -21.93 1.04
C LEU A 450 6.51 -22.18 -0.46
N ALA A 451 5.42 -21.69 -1.09
CA ALA A 451 5.20 -21.82 -2.53
C ALA A 451 6.22 -21.04 -3.39
N ASN A 452 6.97 -20.11 -2.78
CA ASN A 452 8.04 -19.39 -3.45
C ASN A 452 9.39 -20.13 -3.41
N CYS A 453 9.50 -21.21 -2.63
CA CYS A 453 10.73 -21.98 -2.49
C CYS A 453 10.90 -22.95 -3.66
N SER A 454 12.13 -23.14 -4.13
CA SER A 454 12.40 -24.18 -5.14
C SER A 454 12.29 -25.58 -4.54
N THR A 455 12.05 -26.58 -5.40
CA THR A 455 11.97 -28.00 -5.02
C THR A 455 13.16 -28.44 -4.16
N THR A 456 14.38 -28.04 -4.52
CA THR A 456 15.60 -28.38 -3.77
C THR A 456 15.60 -27.79 -2.35
N LYS A 457 15.14 -26.54 -2.19
CA LYS A 457 15.06 -25.90 -0.87
C LYS A 457 13.98 -26.55 -0.01
N LEU A 458 12.83 -26.87 -0.59
CA LEU A 458 11.76 -27.61 0.07
C LEU A 458 12.23 -29.01 0.53
N GLN A 459 12.97 -29.74 -0.29
CA GLN A 459 13.57 -31.03 0.08
C GLN A 459 14.59 -30.89 1.23
N THR A 460 15.39 -29.83 1.21
CA THR A 460 16.33 -29.51 2.31
C THR A 460 15.58 -29.26 3.61
N MET A 461 14.49 -28.49 3.58
CA MET A 461 13.62 -28.26 4.73
C MET A 461 13.04 -29.57 5.27
N THR A 462 12.57 -30.46 4.39
CA THR A 462 12.06 -31.79 4.78
C THR A 462 13.10 -32.61 5.55
N GLN A 463 14.34 -32.64 5.07
CA GLN A 463 15.43 -33.38 5.73
C GLN A 463 15.69 -32.85 7.14
N VAL A 464 15.74 -31.52 7.32
CA VAL A 464 15.94 -30.91 8.64
C VAL A 464 14.78 -31.24 9.56
N LEU A 465 13.53 -31.09 9.10
CA LEU A 465 12.36 -31.40 9.91
C LEU A 465 12.33 -32.87 10.34
N GLN A 466 12.67 -33.80 9.45
CA GLN A 466 12.72 -35.24 9.76
C GLN A 466 13.77 -35.59 10.81
N GLY A 467 14.86 -34.83 10.91
CA GLY A 467 15.91 -35.02 11.91
C GLY A 467 15.60 -34.46 13.31
N ILE A 468 14.44 -33.81 13.51
CA ILE A 468 14.05 -33.26 14.81
C ILE A 468 13.26 -34.30 15.62
N ASP A 469 13.83 -34.74 16.74
CA ASP A 469 13.22 -35.75 17.64
C ASP A 469 12.48 -35.14 18.86
N ASP A 470 12.32 -33.81 18.91
CA ASP A 470 11.61 -33.13 20.01
C ASP A 470 10.09 -33.37 19.93
N VAL A 471 9.56 -34.15 20.88
CA VAL A 471 8.13 -34.49 21.01
C VAL A 471 7.26 -33.25 21.17
N SER A 472 7.77 -32.17 21.80
CA SER A 472 7.03 -30.93 22.05
C SER A 472 6.73 -30.12 20.78
N CYS A 473 7.35 -30.48 19.65
CA CYS A 473 7.13 -29.86 18.35
C CYS A 473 6.59 -30.84 17.29
N ALA A 474 6.26 -32.08 17.68
CA ALA A 474 5.85 -33.12 16.74
C ALA A 474 4.64 -32.73 15.87
N GLY A 475 3.61 -32.12 16.44
CA GLY A 475 2.44 -31.65 15.69
C GLY A 475 2.80 -30.56 14.68
N LEU A 476 3.56 -29.55 15.09
CA LEU A 476 4.03 -28.48 14.20
C LEU A 476 4.91 -29.03 13.09
N LYS A 477 5.87 -29.91 13.42
CA LYS A 477 6.71 -30.61 12.44
C LYS A 477 5.85 -31.30 11.37
N ASN A 478 4.83 -32.05 11.78
CA ASN A 478 3.93 -32.74 10.86
C ASN A 478 3.11 -31.75 10.01
N LEU A 479 2.62 -30.65 10.56
CA LEU A 479 1.93 -29.61 9.78
C LEU A 479 2.84 -29.05 8.69
N LEU A 480 4.09 -28.71 9.03
CA LEU A 480 5.05 -28.16 8.08
C LEU A 480 5.47 -29.17 7.01
N LEU A 481 5.71 -30.44 7.39
CA LEU A 481 5.98 -31.52 6.44
C LEU A 481 4.80 -31.74 5.47
N GLY A 482 3.56 -31.66 5.97
CA GLY A 482 2.37 -31.73 5.13
C GLY A 482 2.30 -30.58 4.13
N ALA A 483 2.56 -29.35 4.59
CA ALA A 483 2.57 -28.16 3.75
C ALA A 483 3.67 -28.20 2.68
N ILE A 484 4.87 -28.65 3.03
CA ILE A 484 5.98 -28.83 2.09
C ILE A 484 5.63 -29.90 1.05
N ASN A 485 5.11 -31.05 1.46
CA ASN A 485 4.69 -32.11 0.52
C ASN A 485 3.56 -31.65 -0.40
N LYS A 486 2.63 -30.82 0.08
CA LYS A 486 1.62 -30.16 -0.75
C LYS A 486 2.26 -29.27 -1.82
N CYS A 487 3.27 -28.45 -1.47
CA CYS A 487 4.03 -27.65 -2.44
C CYS A 487 4.82 -28.50 -3.44
N LEU A 488 5.31 -29.66 -3.03
CA LEU A 488 6.00 -30.63 -3.88
C LEU A 488 5.04 -31.49 -4.74
N HIS A 489 3.72 -31.28 -4.63
CA HIS A 489 2.69 -32.10 -5.27
C HIS A 489 2.68 -33.58 -4.82
N ASN A 490 3.26 -33.89 -3.67
CA ASN A 490 3.24 -35.20 -3.02
C ASN A 490 1.97 -35.36 -2.18
N THR A 491 0.81 -35.45 -2.84
CA THR A 491 -0.51 -35.41 -2.19
C THR A 491 -0.73 -36.46 -1.10
N LYS A 492 -0.23 -37.69 -1.30
CA LYS A 492 -0.40 -38.79 -0.33
C LYS A 492 0.30 -38.49 1.00
N ASP A 493 1.56 -38.10 0.93
CA ASP A 493 2.37 -37.77 2.09
C ASP A 493 1.82 -36.52 2.79
N ALA A 494 1.39 -35.52 2.01
CA ALA A 494 0.74 -34.33 2.55
C ALA A 494 -0.48 -34.68 3.42
N ILE A 495 -1.39 -35.52 2.90
CA ILE A 495 -2.57 -36.00 3.63
C ILE A 495 -2.17 -36.73 4.91
N GLN A 496 -1.18 -37.65 4.84
CA GLN A 496 -0.73 -38.41 5.99
C GLN A 496 -0.18 -37.49 7.09
N TYR A 497 0.69 -36.53 6.73
CA TYR A 497 1.27 -35.60 7.69
C TYR A 497 0.23 -34.65 8.28
N PHE A 498 -0.73 -34.14 7.50
CA PHE A 498 -1.81 -33.33 8.06
C PHE A 498 -2.72 -34.13 9.00
N HIS A 499 -2.98 -35.40 8.72
CA HIS A 499 -3.69 -36.27 9.67
C HIS A 499 -2.94 -36.45 10.99
N LEU A 500 -1.62 -36.64 10.94
CA LEU A 500 -0.80 -36.73 12.15
C LEU A 500 -0.82 -35.42 12.94
N ALA A 501 -0.72 -34.28 12.26
CA ALA A 501 -0.76 -32.96 12.89
C ALA A 501 -2.14 -32.61 13.49
N ALA A 502 -3.24 -33.01 12.84
CA ALA A 502 -4.59 -32.83 13.37
C ALA A 502 -4.83 -33.63 14.67
N ARG A 503 -4.07 -34.70 14.91
CA ARG A 503 -4.12 -35.52 16.12
C ARG A 503 -3.15 -35.07 17.22
N ASP A 504 -2.50 -33.91 17.08
CA ASP A 504 -1.56 -33.39 18.07
C ASP A 504 -2.23 -33.09 19.43
N GLU A 505 -2.06 -33.99 20.39
CA GLU A 505 -2.65 -33.86 21.73
C GLU A 505 -1.92 -32.82 22.58
N VAL A 506 -0.61 -32.68 22.39
CA VAL A 506 0.22 -31.72 23.13
C VAL A 506 -0.12 -30.29 22.70
N GLY A 507 -0.30 -30.09 21.39
CA GLY A 507 -0.77 -28.83 20.84
C GLY A 507 -2.17 -28.45 21.32
N ARG A 508 -3.07 -29.43 21.48
CA ARG A 508 -4.42 -29.23 22.01
C ARG A 508 -4.41 -28.61 23.41
N LEU A 509 -3.55 -29.12 24.30
CA LEU A 509 -3.44 -28.62 25.68
C LEU A 509 -2.91 -27.18 25.77
N SER A 510 -2.26 -26.69 24.72
CA SER A 510 -1.66 -25.34 24.66
C SER A 510 -2.42 -24.39 23.72
N ASN A 511 -3.61 -24.76 23.24
CA ASN A 511 -4.38 -24.01 22.24
C ASN A 511 -3.52 -23.63 21.01
N SER A 512 -2.68 -24.56 20.57
CA SER A 512 -1.83 -24.37 19.39
C SER A 512 -2.68 -24.27 18.13
N TYR A 513 -2.28 -23.39 17.20
CA TYR A 513 -2.95 -23.26 15.90
C TYR A 513 -2.78 -24.50 14.99
N VAL A 514 -1.90 -25.45 15.38
CA VAL A 514 -1.52 -26.61 14.56
C VAL A 514 -2.73 -27.44 14.13
N GLN A 515 -3.60 -27.82 15.06
CA GLN A 515 -4.77 -28.66 14.73
C GLN A 515 -5.74 -27.96 13.77
N PRO A 516 -6.25 -26.73 14.05
CA PRO A 516 -7.19 -26.08 13.14
C PRO A 516 -6.56 -25.77 11.77
N TYR A 517 -5.28 -25.38 11.71
CA TYR A 517 -4.59 -25.19 10.42
C TYR A 517 -4.41 -26.52 9.66
N SER A 518 -4.14 -27.63 10.35
CA SER A 518 -4.04 -28.96 9.72
C SER A 518 -5.37 -29.41 9.12
N CYS A 519 -6.48 -29.19 9.83
CA CYS A 519 -7.83 -29.45 9.31
C CYS A 519 -8.12 -28.60 8.06
N TYR A 520 -7.76 -27.31 8.08
CA TYR A 520 -7.90 -26.44 6.91
C TYR A 520 -7.03 -26.91 5.72
N GLU A 521 -5.75 -27.20 5.93
CA GLU A 521 -4.84 -27.61 4.86
C GLU A 521 -5.24 -28.94 4.23
N LEU A 522 -5.61 -29.92 5.08
CA LEU A 522 -6.17 -31.20 4.63
C LEU A 522 -7.48 -30.97 3.87
N GLY A 523 -8.33 -30.09 4.39
CA GLY A 523 -9.55 -29.64 3.73
C GLY A 523 -9.26 -29.18 2.30
N CYS A 524 -8.32 -28.24 2.13
CA CYS A 524 -7.91 -27.75 0.82
C CYS A 524 -7.39 -28.84 -0.11
N VAL A 525 -6.61 -29.81 0.40
CA VAL A 525 -6.12 -30.92 -0.42
C VAL A 525 -7.27 -31.82 -0.90
N LEU A 526 -8.22 -32.13 -0.01
CA LEU A 526 -9.36 -32.98 -0.34
C LEU A 526 -10.39 -32.30 -1.22
N LEU A 527 -10.48 -30.97 -1.20
CA LEU A 527 -11.36 -30.20 -2.09
C LEU A 527 -10.99 -30.39 -3.57
N ASN A 528 -9.72 -30.63 -3.88
CA ASN A 528 -9.26 -30.88 -5.25
C ASN A 528 -9.68 -32.27 -5.78
N SER A 529 -10.27 -33.12 -4.94
CA SER A 529 -10.82 -34.43 -5.32
C SER A 529 -12.34 -34.39 -5.26
N PRO A 530 -13.07 -34.61 -6.38
CA PRO A 530 -14.53 -34.61 -6.39
C PRO A 530 -15.16 -35.57 -5.36
N GLU A 531 -14.55 -36.75 -5.19
CA GLU A 531 -15.02 -37.81 -4.29
C GLU A 531 -14.83 -37.46 -2.80
N ALA A 532 -13.83 -36.62 -2.49
CA ALA A 532 -13.49 -36.23 -1.12
C ALA A 532 -13.89 -34.79 -0.77
N SER A 533 -14.46 -34.04 -1.71
CA SER A 533 -14.81 -32.63 -1.55
C SER A 533 -15.71 -32.36 -0.34
N TRP A 534 -16.68 -33.24 -0.08
CA TRP A 534 -17.55 -33.16 1.10
C TRP A 534 -16.76 -33.26 2.41
N LYS A 535 -15.81 -34.21 2.50
CA LYS A 535 -14.93 -34.36 3.67
C LYS A 535 -14.05 -33.13 3.85
N GLY A 536 -13.57 -32.57 2.74
CA GLY A 536 -12.81 -31.32 2.74
C GLY A 536 -13.60 -30.17 3.36
N ARG A 537 -14.89 -30.02 3.00
CA ARG A 537 -15.79 -29.01 3.58
C ARG A 537 -16.02 -29.23 5.07
N MET A 538 -16.25 -30.48 5.50
CA MET A 538 -16.40 -30.78 6.93
C MET A 538 -15.19 -30.34 7.74
N LEU A 539 -13.97 -30.65 7.28
CA LEU A 539 -12.74 -30.30 7.97
C LEU A 539 -12.56 -28.77 8.08
N MET A 540 -12.99 -28.02 7.06
CA MET A 540 -12.97 -26.56 7.12
C MET A 540 -13.98 -25.99 8.13
N LEU A 541 -15.17 -26.59 8.22
CA LEU A 541 -16.15 -26.22 9.25
C LEU A 541 -15.64 -26.58 10.64
N GLN A 542 -15.09 -27.78 10.80
CA GLN A 542 -14.44 -28.23 12.02
C GLN A 542 -13.36 -27.25 12.48
N ALA A 543 -12.46 -26.84 11.57
CA ALA A 543 -11.41 -25.86 11.86
C ALA A 543 -11.93 -24.50 12.37
N LYS A 544 -13.16 -24.14 11.98
CA LYS A 544 -13.83 -22.88 12.33
C LYS A 544 -14.67 -22.97 13.60
N GLU A 545 -15.31 -24.11 13.84
CA GLU A 545 -16.35 -24.26 14.88
C GLU A 545 -15.83 -24.95 16.15
N ASP A 546 -14.86 -25.86 16.00
CA ASP A 546 -14.40 -26.71 17.12
C ASP A 546 -13.17 -26.15 17.84
N TYR A 547 -12.58 -25.05 17.34
CA TYR A 547 -11.35 -24.47 17.87
C TYR A 547 -11.50 -22.96 18.09
N ALA A 548 -10.93 -22.44 19.18
CA ALA A 548 -10.92 -21.00 19.48
C ALA A 548 -9.70 -20.61 20.32
N GLY A 549 -9.33 -19.33 20.30
CA GLY A 549 -8.30 -18.76 21.19
C GLY A 549 -6.85 -19.09 20.81
N TYR A 550 -6.62 -19.54 19.57
CA TYR A 550 -5.29 -19.86 19.04
C TYR A 550 -4.69 -18.67 18.25
N ASP A 551 -3.36 -18.67 18.09
CA ASP A 551 -2.67 -17.61 17.34
C ASP A 551 -3.15 -17.59 15.86
N PHE A 552 -3.42 -16.40 15.32
CA PHE A 552 -3.88 -16.20 13.93
C PHE A 552 -5.25 -16.82 13.58
N GLU A 553 -6.16 -16.97 14.54
CA GLU A 553 -7.54 -17.44 14.34
C GLU A 553 -8.31 -16.64 13.28
N ASN A 554 -8.34 -15.31 13.39
CA ASN A 554 -9.00 -14.44 12.42
C ASN A 554 -8.46 -14.64 10.99
N ARG A 555 -7.15 -14.90 10.87
CA ARG A 555 -6.53 -15.17 9.57
C ARG A 555 -7.00 -16.49 8.98
N LEU A 556 -7.14 -17.53 9.81
CA LEU A 556 -7.66 -18.82 9.37
C LEU A 556 -9.13 -18.71 8.95
N HIS A 557 -9.95 -17.99 9.71
CA HIS A 557 -11.37 -17.78 9.39
C HIS A 557 -11.55 -17.08 8.03
N VAL A 558 -10.73 -16.08 7.74
CA VAL A 558 -10.73 -15.41 6.42
C VAL A 558 -10.34 -16.41 5.31
N ARG A 559 -9.32 -17.25 5.54
CA ARG A 559 -8.90 -18.30 4.58
C ARG A 559 -10.00 -19.32 4.32
N ILE A 560 -10.67 -19.80 5.36
CA ILE A 560 -11.79 -20.75 5.27
C ILE A 560 -12.95 -20.11 4.50
N HIS A 561 -13.33 -18.88 4.84
CA HIS A 561 -14.42 -18.17 4.16
C HIS A 561 -14.17 -18.06 2.66
N SER A 562 -12.97 -17.64 2.26
CA SER A 562 -12.65 -17.51 0.84
C SER A 562 -12.60 -18.86 0.13
N ALA A 563 -11.97 -19.87 0.71
CA ALA A 563 -11.94 -21.22 0.13
C ALA A 563 -13.36 -21.78 -0.11
N LEU A 564 -14.29 -21.56 0.83
CA LEU A 564 -15.69 -21.98 0.67
C LEU A 564 -16.48 -21.10 -0.30
N ALA A 565 -16.13 -19.82 -0.45
CA ALA A 565 -16.80 -18.89 -1.35
C ALA A 565 -16.48 -19.17 -2.82
N SER A 566 -15.21 -19.44 -3.16
CA SER A 566 -14.79 -19.77 -4.54
C SER A 566 -15.54 -20.99 -5.08
N MET A 567 -15.84 -21.97 -4.22
CA MET A 567 -16.65 -23.13 -4.59
C MET A 567 -18.12 -22.81 -4.89
N ARG A 568 -18.69 -21.74 -4.33
CA ARG A 568 -20.08 -21.35 -4.61
C ARG A 568 -20.19 -20.68 -5.98
N ALA A 569 -19.12 -20.00 -6.40
CA ALA A 569 -19.04 -19.36 -7.72
C ALA A 569 -18.92 -20.39 -8.85
N GLU A 570 -18.22 -21.52 -8.64
CA GLU A 570 -18.12 -22.61 -9.63
C GLU A 570 -19.42 -23.41 -9.83
N VAL A 571 -20.41 -23.24 -8.94
CA VAL A 571 -21.69 -23.99 -8.96
C VAL A 571 -22.86 -23.14 -9.51
N GLN A 572 -22.62 -21.88 -9.86
CA GLN A 572 -23.61 -21.07 -10.57
C GLN A 572 -23.41 -21.21 -12.09
N PRO A 573 -24.39 -21.76 -12.83
CA PRO A 573 -24.31 -21.97 -14.27
C PRO A 573 -24.30 -20.66 -15.07
#